data_AF-A0A800E850-F1
#
_entry.id   AF-A0A800E850-F1
#
_cell.length_a   1.000
_cell.length_b   1.000
_cell.length_c   1.000
_cell.angle_alpha   90.00
_cell.angle_beta   90.00
_cell.angle_gamma   90.00
#
_symmetry.space_group_name_H-M   'P 1'
#
loop_
_entity.id
_entity.type
_entity.pdbx_description
1 polymer ?
#
loop_
_entity_poly.entity_id
_entity_poly.type
_entity_poly.pdbx_seq_one_letter_code
_entity_poly.pdbx_strand_id
1 'polypeptide(L)' 'MNIWIEYWEKSKEPSKNTHAQIREQAHWVPPDPKTVHKRFCQGREDANRYANSLQEQGYHVIIKQDNGGY' A
#
# COMPACT_ATOMS: atom_id res chain seq x y z
N MET A 1 -1.68 19.79 -8.97
CA MET A 1 -2.25 18.45 -8.72
C MET A 1 -1.35 17.79 -7.71
N ASN A 2 -1.78 17.65 -6.45
CA ASN A 2 -0.91 17.10 -5.41
C ASN A 2 -1.01 15.57 -5.44
N ILE A 3 0.12 14.89 -5.66
CA ILE A 3 0.23 13.43 -5.65
C ILE A 3 1.14 13.06 -4.49
N TRP A 4 0.74 12.05 -3.73
CA TRP A 4 1.59 11.48 -2.69
C TRP A 4 1.43 9.97 -2.63
N ILE A 5 2.41 9.36 -2.01
CA ILE A 5 2.51 7.92 -1.84
C ILE A 5 2.47 7.62 -0.36
N GLU A 6 1.61 6.68 0.01
CA GLU A 6 1.56 6.07 1.33
C GLU A 6 2.09 4.63 1.20
N TYR A 7 3.10 4.27 1.99
CA TYR A 7 3.68 2.93 1.95
C TYR A 7 3.98 2.39 3.34
N TRP A 8 3.92 1.07 3.50
CA TRP A 8 4.18 0.38 4.76
C TRP A 8 4.73 -1.03 4.49
N GLU A 9 5.43 -1.60 5.49
CA GLU A 9 5.99 -2.94 5.38
C GLU A 9 4.90 -3.99 5.24
N LYS A 10 5.07 -4.93 4.30
CA LYS A 10 4.17 -6.07 4.19
C LYS A 10 4.37 -7.00 5.39
N SER A 11 3.27 -7.32 6.08
CA SER A 11 3.28 -8.29 7.16
C SER A 11 3.91 -9.60 6.67
N LYS A 12 4.99 -10.02 7.32
CA LYS A 12 5.74 -11.25 7.00
C LYS A 12 5.00 -12.53 7.43
N GLU A 13 3.81 -12.38 8.00
CA GLU A 13 3.02 -13.51 8.45
C GLU A 13 2.60 -14.35 7.24
N PRO A 14 3.01 -15.63 7.17
CA PRO A 14 2.53 -16.51 6.12
C PRO A 14 1.01 -16.61 6.25
N SER A 15 0.31 -16.45 5.13
CA SER A 15 -1.13 -16.72 5.05
C SER A 15 -1.35 -18.17 5.49
N LYS A 16 -1.79 -18.37 6.74
CA LYS A 16 -2.10 -19.71 7.32
C LYS A 16 -3.38 -20.31 6.74
N ASN A 17 -3.81 -19.84 5.57
CA ASN A 17 -5.02 -20.26 4.90
C ASN A 17 -4.73 -21.51 4.07
N THR A 18 -4.68 -22.66 4.75
CA THR A 18 -4.87 -23.96 4.10
C THR A 18 -6.24 -23.93 3.42
N HIS A 19 -6.31 -24.42 2.18
CA HIS A 19 -7.46 -24.39 1.25
C HIS A 19 -8.84 -24.73 1.86
N ALA A 20 -8.90 -25.40 3.02
CA ALA A 20 -10.11 -25.83 3.73
C ALA A 20 -10.61 -24.90 4.86
N GLN A 21 -10.00 -23.73 5.09
CA GLN A 21 -10.31 -22.86 6.25
C GLN A 21 -10.89 -21.48 5.92
N ILE A 22 -11.22 -21.20 4.65
CA ILE A 22 -11.83 -19.91 4.27
C ILE A 22 -13.33 -19.92 4.66
N ARG A 23 -13.63 -19.90 5.96
CA ARG A 23 -14.95 -19.57 6.53
C ARG A 23 -15.01 -18.16 7.07
N GLU A 24 -13.87 -17.49 7.20
CA GLU A 24 -13.79 -16.11 7.67
C GLU A 24 -13.29 -15.26 6.50
N GLN A 25 -14.14 -14.35 6.01
CA GLN A 25 -13.72 -13.33 5.07
C GLN A 25 -12.63 -12.51 5.77
N ALA A 26 -11.36 -12.74 5.42
CA ALA A 26 -10.26 -11.94 5.91
C ALA A 26 -10.48 -10.51 5.42
N HIS A 27 -11.07 -9.67 6.27
CA HIS A 27 -11.24 -8.25 5.98
C HIS A 27 -9.87 -7.60 5.95
N TRP A 28 -9.64 -6.75 4.96
CA TRP A 28 -8.45 -5.92 4.88
C TRP A 28 -8.35 -5.08 6.15
N VAL A 29 -7.39 -5.41 7.02
CA VAL A 29 -7.08 -4.60 8.19
C VAL A 29 -6.15 -3.48 7.72
N PRO A 30 -6.57 -2.20 7.81
CA PRO A 30 -5.70 -1.10 7.44
C PRO A 30 -4.46 -1.12 8.34
N PRO A 31 -3.26 -0.85 7.79
CA PRO A 31 -2.04 -0.75 8.57
C PRO A 31 -2.14 0.37 9.60
N ASP A 32 -1.46 0.20 10.73
CA ASP A 32 -1.34 1.23 11.75
C ASP A 32 -0.82 2.54 11.14
N PRO A 33 -1.47 3.70 11.37
CA PRO A 33 -1.07 4.96 10.76
C PRO A 33 0.33 5.43 11.18
N LYS A 34 0.92 4.84 12.23
CA LYS A 34 2.29 5.10 12.67
C LYS A 34 3.36 4.41 11.81
N THR A 35 3.02 3.31 11.12
CA THR A 35 3.93 2.57 10.25
C THR A 35 3.79 2.97 8.78
N VAL A 36 2.74 3.74 8.45
CA VAL A 36 2.52 4.29 7.12
C VAL A 36 3.40 5.52 6.90
N HIS A 37 4.34 5.41 5.98
CA HIS A 37 5.17 6.51 5.52
C HIS A 37 4.48 7.26 4.39
N LYS A 38 4.49 8.60 4.46
CA LYS A 38 3.92 9.47 3.44
C LYS A 38 5.01 10.27 2.73
N ARG A 39 5.05 10.20 1.39
CA ARG A 39 5.98 10.96 0.54
C ARG A 39 5.23 11.69 -0.57
N PHE A 40 5.49 12.98 -0.73
CA PHE A 40 4.91 13.78 -1.83
C PHE A 40 5.74 13.64 -3.11
N CYS A 41 5.06 13.53 -4.24
CA CYS A 41 5.66 13.42 -5.56
C CYS A 41 5.24 14.62 -6.43
N GLN A 42 6.15 15.08 -7.29
CA GLN A 42 5.89 16.21 -8.18
C GLN A 42 5.00 15.84 -9.38
N GLY A 43 4.97 14.56 -9.77
CA GLY A 43 4.20 14.07 -10.90
C GLY A 43 3.79 12.60 -10.76
N ARG A 44 2.87 12.16 -11.63
CA ARG A 44 2.32 10.80 -11.60
C ARG A 44 3.34 9.75 -12.05
N GLU A 45 4.22 10.10 -12.98
CA GLU A 45 5.30 9.22 -13.45
C GLU A 45 6.32 8.96 -12.34
N ASP A 46 6.76 10.01 -11.64
CA ASP A 46 7.66 9.89 -10.49
C ASP A 46 7.02 9.04 -9.38
N ALA A 47 5.72 9.25 -9.14
CA ALA A 47 4.99 8.46 -8.17
C ALA A 47 4.95 6.96 -8.54
N ASN A 48 4.65 6.63 -9.80
CA ASN A 48 4.66 5.25 -10.27
C ASN A 48 6.05 4.61 -10.16
N ARG A 49 7.11 5.35 -10.53
CA ARG A 49 8.48 4.85 -10.44
C ARG A 49 8.86 4.53 -8.99
N TYR A 50 8.53 5.43 -8.06
CA TYR A 50 8.81 5.21 -6.64
C TYR A 50 7.97 4.07 -6.06
N ALA A 51 6.69 3.98 -6.45
CA ALA A 51 5.81 2.91 -6.02
C ALA A 51 6.30 1.53 -6.48
N ASN A 52 6.75 1.40 -7.74
CA ASN A 52 7.33 0.15 -8.24
C ASN A 52 8.57 -0.24 -7.42
N SER A 53 9.49 0.70 -7.18
CA SER A 53 10.70 0.41 -6.39
C SER A 53 10.38 -0.05 -4.96
N LEU A 54 9.36 0.53 -4.33
CA LEU A 54 8.90 0.13 -3.00
C LEU A 54 8.23 -1.25 -3.03
N GLN A 55 7.45 -1.57 -4.07
CA GLN A 55 6.86 -2.90 -4.24
C GLN A 55 7.94 -3.98 -4.43
N GLU A 56 9.00 -3.69 -5.20
CA GLU A 56 10.16 -4.58 -5.37
C GLU A 56 10.88 -4.85 -4.04
N GLN A 57 10.92 -3.85 -3.16
CA GLN A 57 11.47 -3.99 -1.81
C GLN A 57 10.52 -4.73 -0.83
N GLY A 58 9.31 -5.08 -1.26
CA GLY A 58 8.33 -5.81 -0.44
C GLY A 58 7.43 -4.91 0.41
N TYR A 59 7.33 -3.62 0.10
CA TYR A 59 6.37 -2.71 0.74
C TYR A 59 5.03 -2.74 0.01
N HIS A 60 3.96 -2.52 0.76
CA HIS A 60 2.68 -2.12 0.19
C HIS A 60 2.69 -0.62 -0.10
N VAL A 61 2.08 -0.24 -1.22
CA VAL A 61 2.11 1.14 -1.71
C VAL A 61 0.73 1.55 -2.20
N ILE A 62 0.28 2.73 -1.80
CA ILE A 62 -0.92 3.40 -2.30
C ILE A 62 -0.52 4.78 -2.84
N ILE A 63 -0.90 5.05 -4.09
CA ILE A 63 -0.77 6.38 -4.70
C ILE A 63 -2.08 7.13 -4.49
N LYS A 64 -2.03 8.29 -3.85
CA LYS A 64 -3.16 9.20 -3.66
C LYS A 64 -2.95 10.51 -4.42
N GLN A 65 -4.06 11.11 -4.83
CA GLN A 65 -4.08 12.36 -5.57
C GLN A 65 -5.22 13.23 -5.06
N ASP A 66 -4.95 14.50 -4.82
CA ASP A 66 -5.89 15.49 -4.26
C ASP A 66 -7.13 15.71 -5.15
N ASN A 67 -6.99 15.55 -6.46
CA ASN A 67 -8.09 15.71 -7.42
C ASN A 67 -8.81 14.37 -7.75
N GLY A 68 -8.68 13.37 -6.89
CA GLY A 68 -9.34 12.07 -7.00
C GLY A 68 -10.59 12.00 -6.13
N GLY A 69 -11.51 12.94 -6.32
CA GLY A 69 -12.88 12.78 -5.84
C GLY A 69 -13.57 11.69 -6.66
N TYR A 70 -14.28 10.79 -5.98
CA TYR A 70 -15.16 9.79 -6.59
C TYR A 70 -16.27 10.45 -7.40
#